data_AF-A0A924YYE9-F1
#
_entry.id   AF-A0A924YYE9-F1
#
_cell.length_a   1.000
_cell.length_b   1.000
_cell.length_c   1.000
_cell.angle_alpha   90.00
_cell.angle_beta   90.00
_cell.angle_gamma   90.00
#
_symmetry.space_group_name_H-M   'P 1'
#
loop_
_entity.id
_entity.type
_entity.pdbx_description
1 polymer ?
#
loop_
_entity_poly.entity_id
_entity_poly.type
_entity_poly.pdbx_seq_one_letter_code
_entity_poly.pdbx_strand_id
1 'polypeptide(L)'
;MNDPLDKVKAFGVGGTDYVAKPFQMEEVLARIEHQLKIRVLQKRLEAQNIRLQHEIQKHKNIEARYRDSFENAVDGIFQSSIDGTYLKVNPALAQTYGYASPKDLIEKLTDISQPLYVQPQRRSEFVACFEQQETVLDFESQIYRQNGSVIWISETVRKVHDATGAFLFYEGTVRDITARSQQVSG
;
A
#
# COMPACT_ATOMS: atom_id res chain seq x y z
N MET A 1 -64.94 -3.61 -1.88
CA MET A 1 -63.77 -3.48 -2.78
C MET A 1 -62.82 -4.63 -2.48
N ASN A 2 -62.94 -5.72 -3.24
CA ASN A 2 -61.99 -6.84 -3.20
C ASN A 2 -61.72 -7.31 -4.63
N ASP A 3 -61.78 -6.38 -5.59
CA ASP A 3 -61.48 -6.63 -7.00
C ASP A 3 -59.94 -6.59 -7.19
N PRO A 4 -59.32 -7.65 -7.73
CA PRO A 4 -57.90 -7.66 -8.09
C PRO A 4 -57.46 -6.45 -8.93
N LEU A 5 -58.36 -5.92 -9.79
CA LEU A 5 -58.08 -4.76 -10.64
C LEU A 5 -57.82 -3.47 -9.84
N ASP A 6 -58.55 -3.27 -8.73
CA ASP A 6 -58.35 -2.11 -7.85
C ASP A 6 -57.02 -2.20 -7.09
N LYS A 7 -56.60 -3.41 -6.72
CA LYS A 7 -55.31 -3.66 -6.06
C LYS A 7 -54.14 -3.37 -7.01
N VAL A 8 -54.21 -3.83 -8.26
CA VAL A 8 -53.18 -3.57 -9.28
C VAL A 8 -53.10 -2.08 -9.63
N LYS A 9 -54.23 -1.37 -9.71
CA LYS A 9 -54.24 0.10 -9.88
C LYS A 9 -53.56 0.84 -8.73
N ALA A 10 -53.75 0.39 -7.49
CA ALA A 10 -53.11 1.01 -6.32
C ALA A 10 -51.57 0.91 -6.36
N PHE A 11 -51.01 -0.21 -6.84
CA PHE A 11 -49.56 -0.34 -7.06
C PHE A 11 -49.06 0.55 -8.21
N GLY A 12 -49.85 0.73 -9.28
CA GLY A 12 -49.51 1.60 -10.41
C GLY A 12 -49.41 3.10 -10.09
N VAL A 13 -50.03 3.56 -8.98
CA VAL A 13 -49.95 4.95 -8.51
C VAL A 13 -49.02 5.13 -7.29
N GLY A 14 -48.22 4.11 -6.96
CA GLY A 14 -47.20 4.17 -5.91
C GLY A 14 -47.60 3.60 -4.54
N GLY A 15 -48.77 2.98 -4.42
CA GLY A 15 -49.12 2.21 -3.22
C GLY A 15 -48.24 0.97 -3.13
N THR A 16 -47.55 0.77 -2.01
CA THR A 16 -46.62 -0.37 -1.84
C THR A 16 -47.20 -1.51 -1.01
N ASP A 17 -48.42 -1.33 -0.49
CA ASP A 17 -49.15 -2.31 0.31
C ASP A 17 -50.65 -1.91 0.38
N TYR A 18 -51.51 -2.85 0.78
CA TYR A 18 -52.95 -2.60 0.98
C TYR A 18 -53.49 -3.35 2.19
N VAL A 19 -54.57 -2.83 2.78
CA VAL A 19 -55.32 -3.52 3.85
C VAL A 19 -56.79 -3.64 3.44
N ALA A 20 -57.35 -4.84 3.56
CA ALA A 20 -58.74 -5.12 3.20
C ALA A 20 -59.72 -4.76 4.33
N LYS A 21 -60.95 -4.41 3.97
CA LYS A 21 -62.03 -4.14 4.95
C LYS A 21 -62.80 -5.43 5.31
N PRO A 22 -63.39 -5.51 6.52
CA PRO A 22 -63.29 -4.56 7.63
C PRO A 22 -61.89 -4.56 8.24
N PHE A 23 -61.41 -3.39 8.68
CA PHE A 23 -60.03 -3.25 9.18
C PHE A 23 -59.84 -3.97 10.51
N GLN A 24 -58.69 -4.65 10.66
CA GLN A 24 -58.20 -5.17 11.93
C GLN A 24 -57.01 -4.31 12.39
N MET A 25 -57.11 -3.70 13.57
CA MET A 25 -56.14 -2.68 14.00
C MET A 25 -54.76 -3.27 14.26
N GLU A 26 -54.68 -4.50 14.77
CA GLU A 26 -53.45 -5.23 15.00
C GLU A 26 -52.69 -5.49 13.68
N GLU A 27 -53.40 -5.87 12.62
CA GLU A 27 -52.80 -6.07 11.29
C GLU A 27 -52.29 -4.75 10.71
N VAL A 28 -53.09 -3.68 10.79
CA VAL A 28 -52.73 -2.36 10.30
C VAL A 28 -51.46 -1.86 11.01
N LEU A 29 -51.41 -1.95 12.34
CA LEU A 29 -50.27 -1.53 13.14
C LEU A 29 -49.01 -2.35 12.80
N ALA A 30 -49.11 -3.67 12.75
CA ALA A 30 -47.98 -4.53 12.42
C ALA A 30 -47.39 -4.22 11.03
N ARG A 31 -48.24 -3.96 10.03
CA ARG A 31 -47.79 -3.56 8.69
C ARG A 31 -47.13 -2.18 8.67
N ILE A 32 -47.70 -1.19 9.38
CA ILE A 32 -47.09 0.14 9.49
C ILE A 32 -45.71 0.04 10.16
N GLU A 33 -45.60 -0.66 11.28
CA GLU A 33 -44.33 -0.88 11.98
C GLU A 33 -43.30 -1.57 11.07
N HIS A 34 -43.72 -2.58 10.32
CA HIS A 34 -42.86 -3.28 9.37
C HIS A 34 -42.35 -2.35 8.26
N GLN A 35 -43.24 -1.56 7.65
CA GLN A 35 -42.86 -0.61 6.60
C GLN A 35 -41.94 0.50 7.13
N LEU A 36 -42.18 1.01 8.33
CA LEU A 36 -41.30 1.98 8.98
C LEU A 36 -39.92 1.37 9.21
N LYS A 37 -39.85 0.12 9.69
CA LYS A 37 -38.59 -0.60 9.89
C LYS A 37 -37.82 -0.78 8.58
N ILE A 38 -38.50 -1.18 7.49
CA ILE A 38 -37.87 -1.29 6.16
C ILE A 38 -37.30 0.05 5.72
N ARG A 39 -38.08 1.14 5.82
CA ARG A 39 -37.60 2.48 5.41
C ARG A 39 -36.39 2.94 6.22
N VAL A 40 -36.39 2.69 7.53
CA VAL A 40 -35.24 3.02 8.39
C VAL A 40 -34.01 2.21 7.99
N LEU A 41 -34.17 0.91 7.72
CA LEU A 41 -33.07 0.05 7.28
C LEU A 41 -32.54 0.45 5.90
N GLN A 42 -33.41 0.79 4.94
CA GLN A 42 -33.03 1.28 3.62
C GLN A 42 -32.19 2.56 3.73
N LYS A 43 -32.66 3.56 4.49
CA LYS A 43 -31.90 4.79 4.73
C LYS A 43 -30.55 4.52 5.40
N ARG A 44 -30.49 3.57 6.34
CA ARG A 44 -29.24 3.18 7.00
C ARG A 44 -28.28 2.51 6.02
N LEU A 45 -28.77 1.63 5.16
CA LEU A 45 -27.97 0.95 4.14
C LEU A 45 -27.42 1.94 3.12
N GLU A 46 -28.24 2.90 2.66
CA GLU A 46 -27.79 3.98 1.77
C GLU A 46 -26.69 4.83 2.42
N ALA A 47 -26.87 5.23 3.68
CA ALA A 47 -25.85 5.96 4.42
C ALA A 47 -24.55 5.16 4.58
N GLN A 48 -24.64 3.85 4.84
CA GLN A 48 -23.48 2.96 4.90
C GLN A 48 -22.78 2.82 3.54
N ASN A 49 -23.54 2.68 2.44
CA ASN A 49 -22.98 2.59 1.10
C ASN A 49 -22.21 3.86 0.73
N ILE A 50 -22.77 5.04 1.00
CA ILE A 50 -22.09 6.33 0.75
C ILE A 50 -20.80 6.41 1.58
N ARG A 51 -20.85 6.01 2.86
CA ARG A 51 -19.67 6.00 3.74
C ARG A 51 -18.58 5.07 3.22
N LEU A 52 -18.93 3.85 2.83
CA LEU A 52 -17.98 2.88 2.28
C LEU A 52 -17.36 3.37 0.97
N GLN A 53 -18.15 3.98 0.10
CA GLN A 53 -17.63 4.58 -1.13
C GLN A 53 -16.62 5.69 -0.84
N HIS A 54 -16.89 6.55 0.14
CA HIS A 54 -15.93 7.57 0.58
C HIS A 54 -14.66 6.96 1.18
N GLU A 55 -14.76 5.92 2.01
CA GLU A 55 -13.59 5.23 2.58
C GLU A 55 -12.74 4.57 1.48
N ILE A 56 -13.38 3.90 0.52
CA ILE A 56 -12.70 3.31 -0.65
C ILE A 56 -11.98 4.39 -1.47
N GLN A 57 -12.66 5.51 -1.75
CA GLN A 57 -12.05 6.59 -2.52
C GLN A 57 -10.85 7.20 -1.78
N LYS A 58 -10.96 7.36 -0.45
CA LYS A 58 -9.87 7.83 0.39
C LYS A 58 -8.67 6.87 0.33
N HIS A 59 -8.91 5.57 0.44
CA HIS A 59 -7.86 4.56 0.37
C HIS A 59 -7.17 4.56 -1.00
N LYS A 60 -7.95 4.61 -2.09
CA LYS A 60 -7.41 4.72 -3.46
C LYS A 60 -6.54 5.95 -3.66
N ASN A 61 -6.97 7.10 -3.13
CA ASN A 61 -6.20 8.34 -3.24
C ASN A 61 -4.88 8.27 -2.45
N ILE A 62 -4.89 7.67 -1.25
CA ILE A 62 -3.68 7.48 -0.45
C ILE A 62 -2.72 6.53 -1.16
N GLU A 63 -3.22 5.41 -1.67
CA GLU A 63 -2.41 4.43 -2.40
C GLU A 63 -1.80 5.03 -3.67
N ALA A 64 -2.57 5.79 -4.44
CA ALA A 64 -2.09 6.47 -5.65
C ALA A 64 -0.99 7.48 -5.33
N ARG A 65 -1.16 8.29 -4.28
CA ARG A 65 -0.13 9.24 -3.83
C ARG A 65 1.14 8.53 -3.34
N TYR A 66 0.98 7.46 -2.58
CA TYR A 66 2.10 6.67 -2.11
C TYR A 66 2.88 6.03 -3.28
N ARG A 67 2.16 5.45 -4.25
CA ARG A 67 2.77 4.89 -5.46
C ARG A 67 3.52 5.95 -6.25
N ASP A 68 2.91 7.10 -6.49
CA ASP A 68 3.53 8.23 -7.20
C ASP A 68 4.82 8.70 -6.50
N SER A 69 4.77 8.94 -5.19
CA SER A 69 5.97 9.34 -4.43
C SER A 69 7.05 8.27 -4.38
N PHE A 70 6.70 6.98 -4.44
CA PHE A 70 7.65 5.88 -4.48
C PHE A 70 8.29 5.73 -5.87
N GLU A 71 7.48 5.74 -6.93
CA GLU A 71 7.90 5.53 -8.31
C GLU A 71 8.71 6.70 -8.87
N ASN A 72 8.34 7.94 -8.51
CA ASN A 72 8.96 9.17 -9.01
C ASN A 72 9.99 9.78 -8.04
N ALA A 73 10.40 9.05 -7.01
CA ALA A 73 11.49 9.49 -6.13
C ALA A 73 12.82 9.60 -6.90
N VAL A 74 13.62 10.59 -6.54
CA VAL A 74 14.96 10.80 -7.13
C VAL A 74 15.97 9.79 -6.60
N ASP A 75 15.93 9.54 -5.29
CA ASP A 75 16.78 8.53 -4.65
C ASP A 75 16.18 7.14 -4.86
N GLY A 76 17.05 6.13 -4.91
CA GLY A 76 16.63 4.74 -4.88
C GLY A 76 15.97 4.43 -3.55
N ILE A 77 14.78 3.84 -3.54
CA ILE A 77 14.07 3.43 -2.32
C ILE A 77 13.94 1.92 -2.34
N PHE A 78 14.20 1.28 -1.21
CA PHE A 78 14.08 -0.17 -1.09
C PHE A 78 13.53 -0.64 0.25
N GLN A 79 13.04 -1.87 0.23
CA GLN A 79 12.85 -2.73 1.39
C GLN A 79 13.59 -4.03 1.13
N SER A 80 14.34 -4.52 2.12
CA SER A 80 15.03 -5.80 2.04
C SER A 80 14.74 -6.65 3.26
N SER A 81 14.64 -7.95 3.05
CA SER A 81 14.55 -8.93 4.12
C SER A 81 15.82 -8.96 4.97
N ILE A 82 15.73 -9.63 6.12
CA ILE A 82 16.82 -9.75 7.09
C ILE A 82 18.00 -10.53 6.50
N ASP A 83 17.70 -11.54 5.69
CA ASP A 83 18.65 -12.38 4.94
C ASP A 83 19.23 -11.70 3.69
N GLY A 84 18.85 -10.44 3.41
CA GLY A 84 19.47 -9.65 2.35
C GLY A 84 18.91 -9.92 0.96
N THR A 85 17.59 -10.12 0.85
CA THR A 85 16.89 -10.14 -0.44
C THR A 85 16.04 -8.87 -0.59
N TYR A 86 15.94 -8.31 -1.79
CA TYR A 86 15.06 -7.16 -2.02
C TYR A 86 13.59 -7.59 -2.07
N LEU A 87 12.77 -7.03 -1.18
CA LEU A 87 11.32 -7.23 -1.14
C LEU A 87 10.61 -6.23 -2.04
N LYS A 88 11.11 -5.00 -2.08
CA LYS A 88 10.55 -3.91 -2.87
C LYS A 88 11.65 -2.93 -3.25
N VAL A 89 11.64 -2.47 -4.49
CA VAL A 89 12.55 -1.42 -4.97
C VAL A 89 11.79 -0.48 -5.90
N ASN A 90 12.22 0.79 -5.97
CA ASN A 90 11.64 1.75 -6.91
C ASN A 90 12.45 1.81 -8.24
N PRO A 91 11.93 2.49 -9.28
CA PRO A 91 12.62 2.65 -10.55
C PRO A 91 13.98 3.35 -10.42
N ALA A 92 14.12 4.33 -9.54
CA ALA A 92 15.38 5.05 -9.34
C ALA A 92 16.51 4.14 -8.84
N LEU A 93 16.21 3.18 -7.95
CA LEU A 93 17.21 2.20 -7.51
C LEU A 93 17.63 1.26 -8.65
N ALA A 94 16.64 0.75 -9.39
CA ALA A 94 16.90 -0.10 -10.55
C ALA A 94 17.82 0.62 -11.55
N GLN A 95 17.51 1.87 -11.87
CA GLN A 95 18.33 2.69 -12.76
C GLN A 95 19.73 2.96 -12.19
N THR A 96 19.83 3.29 -10.90
CA THR A 96 21.11 3.52 -10.21
C THR A 96 22.03 2.30 -10.30
N TYR A 97 21.46 1.10 -10.17
CA TYR A 97 22.20 -0.16 -10.26
C TYR A 97 22.33 -0.69 -11.70
N GLY A 98 21.76 0.00 -12.68
CA GLY A 98 21.85 -0.33 -14.10
C GLY A 98 20.91 -1.45 -14.58
N TYR A 99 19.86 -1.76 -13.82
CA TYR A 99 18.82 -2.74 -14.19
C TYR A 99 17.70 -2.09 -15.00
N ALA A 100 17.06 -2.88 -15.87
CA ALA A 100 16.02 -2.38 -16.77
C ALA A 100 14.70 -2.02 -16.04
N SER A 101 14.41 -2.66 -14.91
CA SER A 101 13.21 -2.40 -14.11
C SER A 101 13.39 -2.84 -12.66
N PRO A 102 12.54 -2.38 -11.73
CA PRO A 102 12.48 -2.89 -10.36
C PRO A 102 12.38 -4.42 -10.28
N LYS A 103 11.57 -5.00 -11.17
CA LYS A 103 11.39 -6.45 -11.25
C LYS A 103 12.67 -7.16 -11.69
N ASP A 104 13.35 -6.62 -12.71
CA ASP A 104 14.62 -7.15 -13.22
C ASP A 104 15.71 -7.14 -12.14
N LEU A 105 15.73 -6.09 -11.30
CA LEU A 105 16.64 -6.00 -10.15
C LEU A 105 16.35 -7.12 -9.14
N ILE A 106 15.09 -7.26 -8.69
CA ILE A 106 14.73 -8.25 -7.66
C ILE A 106 14.99 -9.69 -8.15
N GLU A 107 14.72 -9.98 -9.43
CA GLU A 107 14.88 -11.33 -10.00
C GLU A 107 16.35 -11.72 -10.20
N LYS A 108 17.22 -10.76 -10.53
CA LYS A 108 18.64 -11.03 -10.84
C LYS A 108 19.57 -10.81 -9.65
N LEU A 109 19.24 -9.89 -8.75
CA LEU A 109 20.00 -9.60 -7.54
C LEU A 109 19.30 -10.23 -6.33
N THR A 110 19.31 -11.56 -6.30
CA THR A 110 18.63 -12.35 -5.27
C THR A 110 19.35 -12.30 -3.93
N ASP A 111 20.67 -12.10 -3.91
CA ASP A 111 21.47 -11.90 -2.70
C ASP A 111 22.17 -10.54 -2.79
N ILE A 112 21.80 -9.62 -1.90
CA ILE A 112 22.41 -8.28 -1.81
C ILE A 112 23.89 -8.38 -1.45
N SER A 113 24.30 -9.43 -0.76
CA SER A 113 25.68 -9.61 -0.28
C SER A 113 26.63 -9.91 -1.43
N GLN A 114 26.16 -10.60 -2.48
CA GLN A 114 26.99 -10.97 -3.63
C GLN A 114 26.21 -10.97 -4.96
N PRO A 115 26.68 -10.26 -6.01
CA PRO A 115 27.94 -9.53 -6.14
C PRO A 115 27.79 -7.99 -5.99
N LEU A 116 26.82 -7.48 -5.21
CA LEU A 116 26.57 -6.02 -5.21
C LEU A 116 27.79 -5.21 -4.76
N TYR A 117 28.37 -5.52 -3.60
CA TYR A 117 29.49 -4.74 -3.06
C TYR A 117 30.82 -5.13 -3.71
N VAL A 118 31.63 -4.13 -4.08
CA VAL A 118 33.00 -4.34 -4.58
C VAL A 118 33.88 -4.97 -3.50
N GLN A 119 33.69 -4.55 -2.25
CA GLN A 119 34.33 -5.11 -1.07
C GLN A 119 33.34 -6.08 -0.39
N PRO A 120 33.58 -7.40 -0.42
CA PRO A 120 32.64 -8.40 0.10
C PRO A 120 32.26 -8.21 1.57
N GLN A 121 33.12 -7.56 2.38
CA GLN A 121 32.91 -7.33 3.80
C GLN A 121 31.93 -6.18 4.09
N ARG A 122 31.67 -5.29 3.13
CA ARG A 122 30.84 -4.08 3.39
C ARG A 122 29.43 -4.42 3.80
N ARG A 123 28.85 -5.52 3.31
CA ARG A 123 27.53 -5.97 3.77
C ARG A 123 27.55 -6.37 5.25
N SER A 124 28.57 -7.10 5.69
CA SER A 124 28.70 -7.50 7.09
C SER A 124 28.92 -6.30 8.00
N GLU A 125 29.75 -5.33 7.58
CA GLU A 125 29.95 -4.07 8.30
C GLU A 125 28.65 -3.26 8.42
N PHE A 126 27.90 -3.16 7.32
CA PHE A 126 26.59 -2.51 7.28
C PHE A 126 25.61 -3.16 8.27
N VAL A 127 25.52 -4.49 8.27
CA VAL A 127 24.64 -5.23 9.19
C VAL A 127 25.10 -5.06 10.64
N ALA A 128 26.41 -5.10 10.90
CA ALA A 128 26.97 -4.91 12.23
C ALA A 128 26.67 -3.53 12.82
N CYS A 129 26.55 -2.48 11.98
CA CYS A 129 26.10 -1.17 12.46
C CYS A 129 24.77 -1.27 13.21
N PHE A 130 23.86 -2.16 12.79
CA PHE A 130 22.56 -2.31 13.44
C PHE A 130 22.58 -3.07 14.78
N GLU A 131 23.74 -3.54 15.26
CA GLU A 131 23.87 -4.12 16.61
C GLU A 131 23.69 -3.08 17.71
N GLN A 132 24.06 -1.82 17.42
CA GLN A 132 24.05 -0.73 18.42
C GLN A 132 23.02 0.38 18.11
N GLN A 133 22.39 0.34 16.93
CA GLN A 133 21.47 1.39 16.46
C GLN A 133 20.35 0.84 15.60
N GLU A 134 19.23 1.56 15.58
CA GLU A 134 18.02 1.27 14.79
C GLU A 134 18.07 1.83 13.38
N THR A 135 19.01 2.74 13.12
CA THR A 135 19.16 3.46 11.86
C THR A 135 20.64 3.66 11.55
N VAL A 136 21.00 3.43 10.29
CA VAL A 136 22.31 3.72 9.71
C VAL A 136 22.13 4.88 8.74
N LEU A 137 22.94 5.92 8.90
CA LEU A 137 22.92 7.11 8.05
C LEU A 137 24.19 7.16 7.20
N ASP A 138 24.04 7.62 5.97
CA ASP A 138 25.13 7.93 5.04
C ASP A 138 26.24 6.86 4.95
N PHE A 139 25.85 5.58 4.90
CA PHE A 139 26.81 4.49 4.74
C PHE A 139 27.33 4.46 3.30
N GLU A 140 28.54 4.94 3.09
CA GLU A 140 29.12 5.07 1.74
C GLU A 140 29.84 3.79 1.31
N SER A 141 29.55 3.25 0.12
CA SER A 141 30.21 2.05 -0.38
C SER A 141 30.34 2.04 -1.91
N GLN A 142 31.28 1.23 -2.40
CA GLN A 142 31.39 0.94 -3.83
C GLN A 142 30.60 -0.31 -4.18
N ILE A 143 29.79 -0.22 -5.24
CA ILE A 143 28.98 -1.32 -5.75
C ILE A 143 29.19 -1.54 -7.25
N TYR A 144 28.99 -2.78 -7.70
CA TYR A 144 28.91 -3.14 -9.10
C TYR A 144 27.49 -2.92 -9.62
N ARG A 145 27.39 -2.20 -10.74
CA ARG A 145 26.16 -2.16 -11.56
C ARG A 145 25.99 -3.47 -12.34
N GLN A 146 24.81 -3.70 -12.89
CA GLN A 146 24.49 -4.88 -13.72
C GLN A 146 25.48 -5.09 -14.88
N ASN A 147 26.02 -4.01 -15.44
CA ASN A 147 27.00 -4.04 -16.53
C ASN A 147 28.46 -4.19 -16.07
N GLY A 148 28.70 -4.34 -14.76
CA GLY A 148 30.03 -4.45 -14.15
C GLY A 148 30.75 -3.12 -13.85
N SER A 149 30.18 -1.97 -14.20
CA SER A 149 30.77 -0.67 -13.81
C SER A 149 30.64 -0.43 -12.31
N VAL A 150 31.62 0.28 -11.74
CA VAL A 150 31.66 0.60 -10.31
C VAL A 150 31.16 2.02 -10.08
N ILE A 151 30.28 2.17 -9.10
CA ILE A 151 29.83 3.48 -8.60
C ILE A 151 29.97 3.59 -7.09
N TRP A 152 29.97 4.82 -6.60
CA TRP A 152 29.84 5.11 -5.18
C TRP A 152 28.38 5.38 -4.84
N ILE A 153 27.89 4.73 -3.80
CA ILE A 153 26.56 4.97 -3.24
C ILE A 153 26.66 5.40 -1.78
N SER A 154 25.66 6.15 -1.32
CA SER A 154 25.39 6.40 0.10
C SER A 154 24.04 5.78 0.45
N GLU A 155 24.02 4.94 1.48
CA GLU A 155 22.83 4.24 1.96
C GLU A 155 22.37 4.81 3.31
N THR A 156 21.08 5.13 3.42
CA THR A 156 20.43 5.53 4.68
C THR A 156 19.28 4.58 4.96
N VAL A 157 19.37 3.80 6.03
CA VAL A 157 18.55 2.59 6.23
C VAL A 157 18.13 2.47 7.68
N ARG A 158 16.90 2.04 7.93
CA ARG A 158 16.37 1.76 9.26
C ARG A 158 15.80 0.35 9.35
N LYS A 159 15.74 -0.18 10.58
CA LYS A 159 14.97 -1.38 10.90
C LYS A 159 13.49 -1.05 11.03
N VAL A 160 12.65 -1.91 10.49
CA VAL A 160 11.20 -1.85 10.67
C VAL A 160 10.76 -3.01 11.55
N HIS A 161 9.95 -2.69 12.56
CA HIS A 161 9.42 -3.64 13.53
C HIS A 161 7.90 -3.76 13.38
N ASP A 162 7.35 -4.91 13.76
CA ASP A 162 5.91 -5.08 13.89
C ASP A 162 5.36 -4.45 15.17
N ALA A 163 4.04 -4.56 15.39
CA ALA A 163 3.37 -4.04 16.58
C ALA A 163 3.81 -4.72 17.90
N THR A 164 4.47 -5.87 17.84
CA THR A 164 5.01 -6.61 18.99
C THR A 164 6.46 -6.27 19.28
N GLY A 165 7.12 -5.52 18.40
CA GLY A 165 8.55 -5.20 18.48
C GLY A 165 9.44 -6.23 17.80
N ALA A 166 8.89 -7.17 17.02
CA ALA A 166 9.69 -8.13 16.26
C ALA A 166 10.26 -7.46 14.99
N PHE A 167 11.53 -7.71 14.71
CA PHE A 167 12.21 -7.16 13.53
C PHE A 167 11.67 -7.81 12.25
N LEU A 168 11.16 -7.01 11.31
CA LEU A 168 10.54 -7.49 10.07
C LEU A 168 11.48 -7.40 8.86
N PHE A 169 11.98 -6.19 8.57
CA PHE A 169 12.79 -5.92 7.38
C PHE A 169 13.55 -4.60 7.52
N TYR A 170 14.55 -4.41 6.67
CA TYR A 170 15.22 -3.13 6.48
C TYR A 170 14.49 -2.30 5.43
N GLU A 171 14.41 -0.99 5.62
CA GLU A 171 13.99 -0.07 4.57
C GLU A 171 14.88 1.15 4.53
N GLY A 172 15.11 1.68 3.35
CA GLY A 172 16.05 2.77 3.19
C GLY A 172 16.08 3.40 1.83
N THR A 173 17.00 4.35 1.71
CA THR A 173 17.31 5.05 0.47
C THR A 173 18.76 4.85 0.06
N VAL A 174 19.01 4.91 -1.23
CA VAL A 174 20.32 4.84 -1.86
C VAL A 174 20.48 6.02 -2.79
N ARG A 175 21.59 6.73 -2.66
CA ARG A 175 21.95 7.84 -3.54
C ARG A 175 23.27 7.56 -4.24
N ASP A 176 23.32 7.79 -5.55
CA ASP A 176 24.59 7.81 -6.29
C ASP A 176 25.40 9.06 -5.90
N ILE A 177 26.57 8.85 -5.33
CA ILE A 177 27.50 9.92 -4.90
C ILE A 177 28.80 9.90 -5.70
N THR A 178 28.82 9.23 -6.86
CA THR A 178 30.02 9.08 -7.69
C THR A 178 30.63 10.42 -8.07
N ALA A 179 29.80 11.41 -8.44
CA ALA A 179 30.25 12.76 -8.77
C ALA A 179 30.94 13.47 -7.58
N ARG A 180 30.47 13.23 -6.35
CA ARG A 180 31.04 13.82 -5.12
C ARG A 180 32.37 13.16 -4.76
N SER A 181 32.46 11.83 -4.85
CA SER A 181 33.69 11.09 -4.52
C SER A 181 34.87 11.44 -5.43
N GLN A 182 34.60 11.71 -6.72
CA GLN A 182 35.62 12.12 -7.69
C GLN A 182 36.23 13.50 -7.40
N GLN A 183 35.51 14.41 -6.72
CA GLN A 183 36.01 15.74 -6.35
C GLN A 183 36.96 15.74 -5.15
N VAL A 184 36.92 14.71 -4.31
CA VAL A 184 37.78 14.60 -3.11
C VAL A 184 39.10 13.87 -3.43
N SER A 185 39.15 13.17 -4.57
CA SER A 185 40.30 12.33 -4.97
C SER A 185 41.19 12.96 -6.04
N GLY A 186 40.95 14.22 -6.43
CA GLY A 186 41.74 14.99 -7.41
C GLY A 186 42.35 16.23 -6.79
#